data_AF-A0A0G2ET34-F1
#
_entry.id   AF-A0A0G2ET34-F1
#
_cell.length_a   1.000
_cell.length_b   1.000
_cell.length_c   1.000
_cell.angle_alpha   90.00
_cell.angle_beta   90.00
_cell.angle_gamma   90.00
#
_symmetry.space_group_name_H-M   'P 1'
#
loop_
_entity.id
_entity.type
_entity.pdbx_description
1 polymer ?
#
loop_
_entity_poly.entity_id
_entity_poly.type
_entity_poly.pdbx_seq_one_letter_code
_entity_poly.pdbx_strand_id
1 'polypeptide(L)'
;MLMANTAGNPLSAGSLALFMASSLPRDASPQIKNPFDAVALAVHAGMISVGFRLIGLGEDHKIEASSDAHDPHALPAAWNASSFYAFRYAHDQSSMEYLVKVNRLGTKAVILAVGLGDDKTASFEVVARDYISESRSLQT
;
A
#
# COMPACT_ATOMS: atom_id res chain seq x y z
N MET A 1 -3.34 -24.64 -0.39
CA MET A 1 -4.45 -24.50 -1.35
C MET A 1 -4.64 -23.01 -1.57
N LEU A 2 -4.01 -22.46 -2.62
CA LEU A 2 -4.12 -21.05 -2.97
C LEU A 2 -5.58 -20.76 -3.32
N MET A 3 -6.22 -19.84 -2.59
CA MET A 3 -7.56 -19.42 -2.93
C MET A 3 -7.53 -18.83 -4.35
N ALA A 4 -8.38 -19.37 -5.20
CA ALA A 4 -8.58 -18.87 -6.55
C ALA A 4 -8.77 -17.35 -6.50
N ASN A 5 -8.02 -16.68 -7.38
CA ASN A 5 -8.14 -15.27 -7.71
C ASN A 5 -9.59 -14.80 -7.53
N THR A 6 -9.81 -13.72 -6.77
CA THR A 6 -11.15 -13.19 -6.52
C THR A 6 -11.81 -12.92 -7.88
N ALA A 7 -12.73 -13.78 -8.31
CA ALA A 7 -13.47 -13.63 -9.57
C ALA A 7 -14.52 -12.48 -9.50
N GLY A 8 -14.23 -11.43 -8.72
CA GLY A 8 -15.09 -10.30 -8.39
C GLY A 8 -14.29 -8.98 -8.42
N ASN A 9 -14.87 -7.91 -7.87
CA ASN A 9 -14.24 -6.58 -7.87
C ASN A 9 -12.84 -6.61 -7.21
N PRO A 10 -11.75 -6.25 -7.90
CA PRO A 10 -10.39 -6.28 -7.35
C PRO A 10 -10.19 -5.34 -6.15
N LEU A 11 -11.03 -4.31 -6.05
CA LEU A 11 -11.06 -3.36 -4.94
C LEU A 11 -12.12 -3.70 -3.89
N SER A 12 -12.66 -4.93 -3.91
CA SER A 12 -13.55 -5.40 -2.85
C SER A 12 -12.81 -5.49 -1.51
N ALA A 13 -13.55 -5.36 -0.41
CA ALA A 13 -12.97 -5.48 0.94
C ALA A 13 -12.23 -6.81 1.14
N GLY A 14 -12.74 -7.91 0.58
CA GLY A 14 -12.09 -9.22 0.66
C GLY A 14 -10.77 -9.27 -0.11
N SER A 15 -10.73 -8.73 -1.33
CA SER A 15 -9.50 -8.64 -2.13
C SER A 15 -8.45 -7.77 -1.45
N LEU A 16 -8.85 -6.58 -0.97
CA LEU A 16 -7.94 -5.68 -0.26
C LEU A 16 -7.39 -6.34 1.00
N ALA A 17 -8.23 -6.99 1.82
CA ALA A 17 -7.78 -7.67 3.03
C ALA A 17 -6.77 -8.79 2.74
N LEU A 18 -6.98 -9.56 1.66
CA LEU A 18 -6.04 -10.59 1.21
C LEU A 18 -4.68 -9.98 0.85
N PHE A 19 -4.67 -8.94 0.01
CA PHE A 19 -3.43 -8.28 -0.40
C PHE A 19 -2.73 -7.58 0.76
N MET A 20 -3.46 -6.91 1.65
CA MET A 20 -2.89 -6.32 2.86
C MET A 20 -2.20 -7.38 3.73
N ALA A 21 -2.81 -8.55 3.92
CA ALA A 21 -2.23 -9.63 4.71
C ALA A 21 -0.97 -10.22 4.06
N SER A 22 -0.96 -10.36 2.74
CA SER A 22 0.20 -10.88 1.99
C SER A 22 1.37 -9.88 1.95
N SER A 23 1.08 -8.58 1.93
CA SER A 23 2.09 -7.51 1.90
C SER A 23 2.77 -7.25 3.25
N LEU A 24 2.30 -7.87 4.32
CA LEU A 24 2.87 -7.67 5.66
C LEU A 24 4.09 -8.60 5.87
N PRO A 25 5.25 -8.07 6.35
CA PRO A 25 6.39 -8.90 6.75
C PRO A 25 5.94 -9.95 7.77
N ARG A 26 6.51 -11.15 7.83
CA ARG A 26 6.11 -12.13 8.86
C ARG A 26 6.83 -11.94 10.20
N ASP A 27 8.04 -11.37 10.13
CA ASP A 27 8.98 -11.36 11.25
C ASP A 27 9.06 -10.02 11.99
N ALA A 28 8.38 -8.97 11.51
CA ALA A 28 8.30 -7.68 12.21
C ALA A 28 7.09 -7.65 13.15
N SER A 29 7.20 -7.07 14.33
CA SER A 29 6.06 -6.84 15.24
C SER A 29 6.31 -5.61 16.13
N PRO A 30 5.32 -4.70 16.32
CA PRO A 30 4.07 -4.57 15.57
C PRO A 30 4.29 -3.96 14.17
N GLN A 31 3.59 -4.48 13.16
CA GLN A 31 3.78 -4.09 11.75
C GLN A 31 2.95 -2.87 11.36
N ILE A 32 1.78 -2.72 11.98
CA ILE A 32 0.89 -1.57 11.84
C ILE A 32 0.90 -0.87 13.20
N LYS A 33 1.58 0.27 13.27
CA LYS A 33 1.83 1.01 14.51
C LYS A 33 0.79 2.09 14.77
N ASN A 34 0.12 2.55 13.71
CA ASN A 34 -0.79 3.70 13.77
C ASN A 34 -1.80 3.65 12.60
N PRO A 35 -2.85 4.50 12.63
CA PRO A 35 -3.82 4.59 11.56
C PRO A 35 -3.25 4.81 10.14
N PHE A 36 -2.19 5.60 10.02
CA PHE A 36 -1.60 5.95 8.72
C PHE A 36 -0.85 4.76 8.10
N ASP A 37 -0.25 3.88 8.91
CA ASP A 37 0.32 2.62 8.43
C ASP A 37 -0.75 1.78 7.71
N ALA A 38 -1.96 1.68 8.28
CA ALA A 38 -3.02 0.89 7.68
C ALA A 38 -3.57 1.52 6.39
N VAL A 39 -3.68 2.85 6.33
CA VAL A 39 -4.06 3.57 5.10
C VAL A 39 -3.00 3.34 4.02
N ALA A 40 -1.71 3.48 4.35
CA ALA A 40 -0.62 3.24 3.41
C ALA A 40 -0.60 1.79 2.91
N LEU A 41 -0.83 0.82 3.79
CA LEU A 41 -0.94 -0.60 3.44
C LEU A 41 -2.16 -0.86 2.53
N ALA A 42 -3.32 -0.26 2.81
CA ALA A 42 -4.51 -0.39 1.98
C ALA A 42 -4.32 0.22 0.59
N VAL A 43 -3.63 1.37 0.49
CA VAL A 43 -3.24 1.96 -0.79
C VAL A 43 -2.34 1.00 -1.58
N HIS A 44 -1.31 0.43 -0.94
CA HIS A 44 -0.44 -0.54 -1.58
C HIS A 44 -1.21 -1.78 -2.08
N ALA A 45 -2.07 -2.34 -1.23
CA ALA A 45 -2.95 -3.46 -1.59
C ALA A 45 -3.86 -3.13 -2.79
N GLY A 46 -4.42 -1.91 -2.83
CA GLY A 46 -5.21 -1.43 -3.95
C GLY A 46 -4.40 -1.39 -5.25
N MET A 47 -3.19 -0.82 -5.21
CA MET A 47 -2.31 -0.72 -6.36
C MET A 47 -1.97 -2.12 -6.93
N ILE A 48 -1.54 -3.05 -6.09
CA ILE A 48 -1.22 -4.41 -6.56
C ILE A 48 -2.47 -5.15 -7.05
N SER A 49 -3.63 -4.98 -6.40
CA SER A 49 -4.88 -5.64 -6.80
C SER A 49 -5.35 -5.27 -8.21
N VAL A 50 -4.99 -4.09 -8.70
CA VAL A 50 -5.34 -3.61 -10.05
C VAL A 50 -4.18 -3.74 -11.05
N GLY A 51 -3.11 -4.45 -10.68
CA GLY A 51 -2.04 -4.85 -11.60
C GLY A 51 -0.77 -4.00 -11.57
N PHE A 52 -0.65 -3.04 -10.65
CA PHE A 52 0.62 -2.33 -10.47
C PHE A 52 1.63 -3.20 -9.72
N ARG A 53 2.89 -3.00 -10.05
CA ARG A 53 4.00 -3.67 -9.39
C ARG A 53 4.79 -2.70 -8.56
N LEU A 54 5.02 -3.02 -7.29
CA LEU A 54 5.88 -2.20 -6.43
C LEU A 54 7.34 -2.37 -6.87
N ILE A 55 8.00 -1.27 -7.20
CA ILE A 55 9.39 -1.25 -7.69
C ILE A 55 10.32 -0.38 -6.84
N GLY A 56 9.81 0.27 -5.80
CA GLY A 56 10.64 1.16 -4.97
C GLY A 56 9.94 1.73 -3.75
N LEU A 57 10.75 2.23 -2.81
CA LEU A 57 10.30 2.99 -1.64
C LEU A 57 10.94 4.38 -1.67
N GLY A 58 10.13 5.44 -1.70
CA GLY A 58 10.63 6.81 -1.89
C GLY A 58 10.72 7.22 -3.35
N GLU A 59 11.37 8.36 -3.58
CA GLU A 59 11.50 8.96 -4.92
C GLU A 59 12.61 8.30 -5.74
N ASP A 60 13.73 7.99 -5.09
CA ASP A 60 14.96 7.56 -5.75
C ASP A 60 15.31 6.08 -5.52
N HIS A 61 14.78 5.45 -4.46
CA HIS A 61 15.15 4.06 -4.17
C HIS A 61 14.29 3.08 -4.96
N LYS A 62 14.94 2.33 -5.84
CA LYS A 62 14.37 1.13 -6.45
C LYS A 62 14.68 -0.10 -5.58
N ILE A 63 13.72 -1.00 -5.43
CA ILE A 63 13.92 -2.30 -4.80
C ILE A 63 13.95 -3.37 -5.89
N GLU A 64 14.79 -4.39 -5.75
CA GLU A 64 14.88 -5.49 -6.72
C GLU A 64 13.66 -6.42 -6.68
N ALA A 65 12.87 -6.38 -5.60
CA ALA A 65 11.69 -7.21 -5.40
C ALA A 65 10.42 -6.53 -5.95
N SER A 66 9.91 -7.06 -7.06
CA SER A 66 8.66 -6.64 -7.68
C SER A 66 7.47 -7.37 -7.05
N SER A 67 6.68 -6.70 -6.21
CA SER A 67 5.43 -7.25 -5.64
C SER A 67 4.26 -6.94 -6.57
N ASP A 68 3.50 -7.95 -7.01
CA ASP A 68 2.35 -7.79 -7.91
C ASP A 68 1.14 -8.67 -7.59
N ALA A 69 0.07 -8.59 -8.39
CA ALA A 69 -1.18 -9.32 -8.17
C ALA A 69 -1.02 -10.85 -8.18
N HIS A 70 -0.11 -11.38 -9.00
CA HIS A 70 0.13 -12.81 -9.20
C HIS A 70 1.18 -13.35 -8.22
N ASP A 71 2.14 -12.51 -7.84
CA ASP A 71 3.19 -12.83 -6.87
C ASP A 71 3.33 -11.69 -5.84
N PRO A 72 2.41 -11.60 -4.86
CA PRO A 72 2.47 -10.58 -3.83
C PRO A 72 3.59 -10.89 -2.83
N HIS A 73 4.61 -10.05 -2.83
CA HIS A 73 5.71 -10.07 -1.86
C HIS A 73 5.45 -9.16 -0.67
N ALA A 74 6.00 -9.53 0.48
CA ALA A 74 5.99 -8.71 1.67
C ALA A 74 6.72 -7.37 1.44
N LEU A 75 6.19 -6.30 2.03
CA LEU A 75 6.82 -4.99 2.02
C LEU A 75 8.20 -5.05 2.71
N PRO A 76 9.21 -4.32 2.20
CA PRO A 76 10.50 -4.22 2.89
C PRO A 76 10.32 -3.62 4.28
N ALA A 77 11.10 -4.06 5.28
CA ALA A 77 10.97 -3.62 6.67
C ALA A 77 10.99 -2.08 6.87
N ALA A 78 11.59 -1.34 5.93
CA ALA A 78 11.67 0.13 5.96
C ALA A 78 10.39 0.86 5.50
N TRP A 79 9.35 0.16 4.99
CA TRP A 79 8.17 0.76 4.39
C TRP A 79 7.41 1.74 5.31
N ASN A 80 7.44 1.50 6.63
CA ASN A 80 6.87 2.35 7.67
C ASN A 80 7.90 2.76 8.73
N ALA A 81 9.16 2.95 8.32
CA ALA A 81 10.22 3.42 9.22
C ALA A 81 10.03 4.89 9.64
N SER A 82 9.29 5.66 8.84
CA SER A 82 8.94 7.05 9.09
C SER A 82 7.43 7.27 9.01
N SER A 83 6.97 8.50 9.29
CA SER A 83 5.57 8.91 9.09
C SER A 83 5.28 9.39 7.65
N PHE A 84 6.20 9.15 6.72
CA PHE A 84 6.11 9.49 5.31
C PHE A 84 6.21 8.19 4.51
N TYR A 85 5.12 7.81 3.85
CA TYR A 85 5.08 6.62 3.02
C TYR A 85 5.21 7.06 1.57
N ALA A 86 6.09 6.39 0.83
CA ALA A 86 6.27 6.64 -0.59
C ALA A 86 6.52 5.30 -1.27
N PHE A 87 5.64 4.95 -2.19
CA PHE A 87 5.67 3.71 -2.94
C PHE A 87 5.79 4.05 -4.43
N ARG A 88 6.77 3.43 -5.09
CA ARG A 88 6.97 3.58 -6.53
C ARG A 88 6.45 2.34 -7.24
N TYR A 89 5.70 2.55 -8.32
CA TYR A 89 5.06 1.49 -9.09
C TYR A 89 5.38 1.54 -10.58
N ALA A 90 5.30 0.38 -11.23
CA ALA A 90 5.21 0.23 -12.68
C ALA A 90 3.95 -0.56 -13.06
N HIS A 91 3.57 -0.55 -14.34
CA HIS A 91 2.39 -1.28 -14.84
C HIS A 91 2.64 -1.80 -16.25
N ASP A 92 2.26 -3.04 -16.60
CA ASP A 92 2.59 -3.62 -17.93
C ASP A 92 1.98 -2.90 -19.14
N GLN A 93 0.92 -2.12 -18.90
CA GLN A 93 0.27 -1.34 -19.95
C GLN A 93 0.98 -0.02 -20.26
N SER A 94 2.04 0.34 -19.53
CA SER A 94 2.79 1.59 -19.74
C SER A 94 4.25 1.46 -19.33
N SER A 95 5.17 2.09 -20.06
CA SER A 95 6.57 2.22 -19.62
C SER A 95 6.77 3.29 -18.54
N MET A 96 5.70 3.94 -18.09
CA MET A 96 5.75 4.97 -17.04
C MET A 96 5.86 4.34 -15.65
N GLU A 97 6.57 5.06 -14.78
CA GLU A 97 6.58 4.82 -13.35
C GLU A 97 5.64 5.79 -12.64
N TYR A 98 5.10 5.37 -11.50
CA TYR A 98 4.14 6.13 -10.71
C TYR A 98 4.64 6.22 -9.27
N LEU A 99 4.53 7.39 -8.66
CA LEU A 99 4.87 7.58 -7.26
C LEU A 99 3.61 7.89 -6.48
N VAL A 100 3.34 7.09 -5.44
CA VAL A 100 2.24 7.31 -4.51
C VAL A 100 2.80 7.62 -3.13
N LYS A 101 2.44 8.78 -2.60
CA LYS A 101 2.81 9.23 -1.26
C LYS A 101 1.58 9.26 -0.37
N VAL A 102 1.76 8.80 0.87
CA VAL A 102 0.75 8.96 1.92
C VAL A 102 1.36 9.83 3.02
N ASN A 103 0.69 10.92 3.35
CA ASN A 103 1.17 11.92 4.29
C ASN A 103 0.15 12.12 5.40
N ARG A 104 0.63 12.27 6.63
CA ARG A 104 -0.20 12.70 7.76
C ARG A 104 -0.40 14.21 7.73
N LEU A 105 -1.66 14.66 7.70
CA LEU A 105 -2.06 16.04 7.91
C LEU A 105 -3.07 16.12 9.07
N GLY A 106 -2.56 16.35 10.28
CA GLY A 106 -3.37 16.30 11.50
C GLY A 106 -3.96 14.90 11.73
N THR A 107 -5.28 14.78 11.58
CA THR A 107 -6.06 13.53 11.67
C THR A 107 -6.34 12.88 10.31
N LYS A 108 -6.04 13.57 9.21
CA LYS A 108 -6.27 13.12 7.85
C LYS A 108 -5.02 12.48 7.25
N ALA A 109 -5.21 11.44 6.46
CA ALA A 109 -4.20 10.92 5.54
C ALA A 109 -4.44 11.54 4.17
N VAL A 110 -3.42 12.20 3.63
CA VAL A 110 -3.42 12.79 2.29
C VAL A 110 -2.65 11.85 1.37
N ILE A 111 -3.33 11.34 0.35
CA ILE A 111 -2.75 10.45 -0.65
C ILE A 111 -2.50 11.28 -1.91
N LEU A 112 -1.26 11.28 -2.39
CA LEU A 112 -0.81 11.99 -3.57
C LEU A 112 -0.18 10.99 -4.53
N ALA A 113 -0.67 10.90 -5.75
CA ALA A 113 -0.09 10.08 -6.80
C ALA A 113 0.38 10.98 -7.96
N VAL A 114 1.50 10.63 -8.57
CA VAL A 114 2.02 11.30 -9.78
C VAL A 114 2.54 10.27 -10.78
N GLY A 115 2.24 10.46 -12.06
CA GLY A 115 2.90 9.76 -13.17
C GLY A 115 4.21 10.45 -13.52
N LEU A 116 5.34 9.77 -13.36
CA LEU A 116 6.68 10.37 -13.51
C LEU A 116 7.07 10.63 -14.97
N GLY A 117 6.23 10.23 -15.94
CA GLY A 117 6.46 10.45 -17.37
C GLY A 117 5.59 11.53 -18.00
N ASP A 118 4.48 11.92 -17.37
CA ASP A 118 3.53 12.88 -17.90
C ASP A 118 3.03 13.93 -16.89
N ASP A 119 3.61 13.93 -15.68
CA ASP A 119 3.33 14.83 -14.55
C ASP A 119 1.84 14.90 -14.14
N LYS A 120 1.03 13.93 -14.58
CA LYS A 120 -0.36 13.86 -14.14
C LYS A 120 -0.42 13.48 -12.68
N THR A 121 -1.19 14.24 -11.93
CA THR A 121 -1.38 14.02 -10.48
C THR A 121 -2.81 13.59 -10.18
N ALA A 122 -2.95 12.79 -9.13
CA ALA A 122 -4.22 12.49 -8.48
C ALA A 122 -4.05 12.66 -6.98
N SER A 123 -5.06 13.19 -6.31
CA SER A 123 -5.05 13.37 -4.86
C SER A 123 -6.39 13.05 -4.24
N PHE A 124 -6.37 12.49 -3.05
CA PHE A 124 -7.55 12.35 -2.21
C PHE A 124 -7.15 12.33 -0.74
N GLU A 125 -8.13 12.52 0.12
CA GLU A 125 -7.94 12.64 1.55
C GLU A 125 -8.95 11.75 2.27
N VAL A 126 -8.50 11.06 3.31
CA VAL A 126 -9.36 10.28 4.20
C VAL A 126 -9.10 10.66 5.65
N VAL A 127 -10.13 10.63 6.48
CA VAL A 127 -9.97 10.75 7.94
C VAL A 127 -9.52 9.38 8.45
N ALA A 128 -8.27 9.25 8.89
CA ALA A 128 -7.67 7.92 9.12
C ALA A 128 -8.42 7.09 10.19
N ARG A 129 -9.02 7.76 11.18
CA ARG A 129 -9.76 7.09 12.27
C ARG A 129 -11.09 6.50 11.83
N ASP A 130 -11.68 7.00 10.75
CA ASP A 130 -13.00 6.55 10.29
C ASP A 130 -12.94 5.16 9.64
N TYR A 131 -11.73 4.71 9.27
CA TYR A 131 -11.50 3.47 8.53
C TYR A 131 -10.75 2.40 9.34
N ILE A 132 -10.49 2.66 10.63
CA ILE A 132 -9.61 1.82 11.45
C ILE A 132 -10.27 1.60 12.79
N SER A 133 -10.56 0.33 13.08
CA SER A 133 -11.02 -0.07 14.39
C SER A 133 -9.83 -0.14 15.34
N GLU A 134 -9.82 0.67 16.40
CA GLU A 134 -8.91 0.51 17.52
C GLU A 134 -9.34 -0.74 18.32
N SER A 135 -9.14 -1.95 17.79
CA SER A 135 -9.28 -3.16 18.60
C SER A 135 -8.08 -3.26 19.54
N ARG A 136 -8.17 -2.59 20.68
CA ARG A 136 -7.29 -2.85 21.81
C ARG A 136 -7.60 -4.26 22.29
N SER A 137 -6.77 -5.25 21.97
CA SER A 137 -6.82 -6.50 22.72
C SER A 137 -6.50 -6.14 24.18
N LEU A 138 -7.50 -6.32 25.04
CA LEU A 138 -7.35 -6.15 26.47
C LEU A 138 -6.20 -7.05 26.94
N GLN A 139 -5.23 -6.44 27.62
CA GLN A 139 -4.31 -7.16 28.49
C GLN A 139 -5.16 -8.08 29.39
N THR A 140 -4.87 -9.37 29.34
CA THR A 140 -5.24 -10.33 30.39
C THR A 140 -3.96 -10.82 31.02
#